data_AF-A0A4V3AQQ1-F1
#
_entry.id   AF-A0A4V3AQQ1-F1
#
_cell.length_a   1.000
_cell.length_b   1.000
_cell.length_c   1.000
_cell.angle_alpha   90.00
_cell.angle_beta   90.00
_cell.angle_gamma   90.00
#
_symmetry.space_group_name_H-M   'P 1'
#
loop_
_entity.id
_entity.type
_entity.pdbx_description
1 polymer ?
#
loop_
_entity_poly.entity_id
_entity_poly.type
_entity_poly.pdbx_seq_one_letter_code
_entity_poly.pdbx_strand_id
1 'polypeptide(L)'
;MNKEFKTPPISPKALTDEKELVELFSSLIGKQFTITGKTRTDGSNIRKLIASILESRDLPEPAQLGQFEIVPPKRKGVPKITREFVDTYIVTSGTSYNLQVWNRIPASNMLLIKYDSGESLQCDDVRFVFVRIDVSKSIISSVFILTPAYIEAKFGKFGKPTIKHQLLISSKARNEIYSREDKILSFPDSKKLSYHILHDYNPPKSGMVEEPVIRELYSIGLIKEMVAKKLIGQKLDAAATKNRGQALERMTLELLGYKVQENDLLFGGFPDIKNQLLEVKVQDSPTVDLGKFSPENEEMVVESENLTTFDVRYLIALTNPNTEIIEGIILSPGEKLGELFSYVSDQSYKCQRSIPMSFFDKYNGRVVFNPE
;
A
#
# COMPACT_ATOMS: atom_id res chain seq x y z
N MET A 1 1.59 -21.01 -8.64
CA MET A 1 0.35 -20.69 -9.38
C MET A 1 0.64 -20.99 -10.83
N ASN A 2 -0.16 -21.87 -11.42
CA ASN A 2 -0.02 -22.31 -12.79
C ASN A 2 0.02 -21.11 -13.75
N LYS A 3 0.81 -21.23 -14.82
CA LYS A 3 0.89 -20.21 -15.88
C LYS A 3 -0.48 -20.03 -16.57
N GLU A 4 -1.31 -21.06 -16.58
CA GLU A 4 -2.63 -21.07 -17.20
C GLU A 4 -3.58 -20.00 -16.63
N PHE A 5 -3.44 -19.66 -15.35
CA PHE A 5 -4.22 -18.59 -14.72
C PHE A 5 -3.92 -17.19 -15.26
N LYS A 6 -2.83 -16.99 -16.01
CA LYS A 6 -2.48 -15.70 -16.60
C LYS A 6 -3.11 -15.46 -17.98
N THR A 7 -3.70 -16.51 -18.56
CA THR A 7 -4.43 -16.44 -19.83
C THR A 7 -5.92 -16.33 -19.50
N PRO A 8 -6.65 -15.39 -20.11
CA PRO A 8 -8.09 -15.25 -19.86
C PRO A 8 -8.89 -16.45 -20.40
N PRO A 9 -10.15 -16.61 -20.00
CA PRO A 9 -11.03 -17.63 -20.55
C PRO A 9 -11.33 -17.33 -22.02
N ILE A 10 -11.73 -18.33 -22.80
CA ILE A 10 -12.05 -18.21 -24.24
C ILE A 10 -13.14 -17.18 -24.54
N SER A 11 -14.05 -16.95 -23.59
CA SER A 11 -15.04 -15.87 -23.63
C SER A 11 -15.44 -15.49 -22.19
N PRO A 12 -16.07 -14.33 -21.97
CA PRO A 12 -16.63 -13.98 -20.66
C PRO A 12 -17.66 -15.01 -20.16
N LYS A 13 -18.42 -15.64 -21.08
CA LYS A 13 -19.44 -16.64 -20.76
C LYS A 13 -18.88 -17.98 -20.28
N ALA A 14 -17.58 -18.22 -20.50
CA ALA A 14 -16.92 -19.44 -20.04
C ALA A 14 -16.47 -19.36 -18.58
N LEU A 15 -16.62 -18.21 -17.91
CA LEU A 15 -16.38 -18.11 -16.47
C LEU A 15 -17.28 -19.08 -15.71
N THR A 16 -16.75 -19.73 -14.67
CA THR A 16 -17.56 -20.67 -13.90
C THR A 16 -18.73 -19.99 -13.19
N ASP A 17 -19.89 -20.63 -13.18
CA ASP A 17 -21.09 -20.20 -12.49
C ASP A 17 -20.85 -19.89 -10.99
N GLU A 18 -21.54 -18.88 -10.48
CA GLU A 18 -21.47 -18.46 -9.08
C GLU A 18 -21.79 -19.57 -8.08
N LYS A 19 -22.78 -20.44 -8.35
CA LYS A 19 -23.16 -21.53 -7.43
C LYS A 19 -22.07 -22.58 -7.36
N GLU A 20 -21.47 -22.91 -8.50
CA GLU A 20 -20.34 -23.82 -8.58
C GLU A 20 -19.12 -23.27 -7.83
N LEU A 21 -18.87 -21.97 -7.91
CA LEU A 21 -17.81 -21.33 -7.12
C LEU A 21 -18.09 -21.39 -5.61
N VAL A 22 -19.35 -21.17 -5.20
CA VAL A 22 -19.75 -21.28 -3.79
C VAL A 22 -19.54 -22.70 -3.28
N GLU A 23 -19.96 -23.71 -4.03
CA GLU A 23 -19.74 -25.12 -3.69
C GLU A 23 -18.25 -25.44 -3.59
N LEU A 24 -17.47 -25.06 -4.60
CA LEU A 24 -16.03 -25.33 -4.65
C LEU A 24 -15.29 -24.72 -3.45
N PHE A 25 -15.56 -23.45 -3.14
CA PHE A 25 -14.93 -22.77 -2.01
C PHE A 25 -15.49 -23.19 -0.65
N SER A 26 -16.60 -23.92 -0.58
CA SER A 26 -17.10 -24.46 0.70
C SER A 26 -16.09 -25.40 1.35
N SER A 27 -15.26 -26.07 0.55
CA SER A 27 -14.14 -26.88 1.03
C SER A 27 -13.04 -26.10 1.76
N LEU A 28 -13.06 -24.76 1.72
CA LEU A 28 -12.08 -23.91 2.42
C LEU A 28 -12.45 -23.68 3.89
N ILE A 29 -13.73 -23.78 4.25
CA ILE A 29 -14.19 -23.50 5.61
C ILE A 29 -13.52 -24.47 6.60
N GLY A 30 -12.91 -23.92 7.65
CA GLY A 30 -12.18 -24.69 8.66
C GLY A 30 -10.75 -25.07 8.27
N LYS A 31 -10.30 -24.83 7.03
CA LYS A 31 -8.89 -25.07 6.66
C LYS A 31 -7.97 -24.13 7.42
N GLN A 32 -6.82 -24.65 7.86
CA GLN A 32 -5.79 -23.85 8.50
C GLN A 32 -5.21 -22.81 7.54
N PHE A 33 -5.07 -21.58 8.02
CA PHE A 33 -4.38 -20.51 7.32
C PHE A 33 -3.77 -19.55 8.36
N THR A 34 -2.44 -19.59 8.47
CA THR A 34 -1.70 -18.73 9.41
C THR A 34 -1.29 -17.43 8.73
N ILE A 35 -1.65 -16.30 9.33
CA ILE A 35 -1.23 -14.97 8.88
C ILE A 35 0.18 -14.71 9.41
N THR A 36 1.09 -14.36 8.50
CA THR A 36 2.50 -14.09 8.82
C THR A 36 2.75 -12.66 9.30
N GLY A 37 1.75 -11.77 9.14
CA GLY A 37 1.87 -10.33 9.39
C GLY A 37 2.42 -9.57 8.19
N LYS A 38 3.08 -10.26 7.26
CA LYS A 38 3.64 -9.68 6.03
C LYS A 38 2.57 -9.63 4.95
N THR A 39 1.86 -8.52 4.83
CA THR A 39 0.69 -8.33 3.92
C THR A 39 0.90 -8.85 2.50
N ARG A 40 2.07 -8.61 1.89
CA ARG A 40 2.37 -9.11 0.52
C ARG A 40 2.50 -10.63 0.47
N THR A 41 3.09 -11.23 1.50
CA THR A 41 3.24 -12.69 1.63
C THR A 41 1.89 -13.33 1.86
N ASP A 42 1.11 -12.80 2.81
CA ASP A 42 -0.23 -13.31 3.13
C ASP A 42 -1.15 -13.23 1.91
N GLY A 43 -1.17 -12.08 1.23
CA GLY A 43 -1.92 -11.89 -0.01
C GLY A 43 -1.43 -12.78 -1.17
N SER A 44 -0.18 -13.24 -1.15
CA SER A 44 0.33 -14.23 -2.11
C SER A 44 -0.10 -15.65 -1.77
N ASN A 45 -0.04 -16.00 -0.48
CA ASN A 45 -0.41 -17.32 0.01
C ASN A 45 -1.91 -17.58 -0.19
N ILE A 46 -2.77 -16.61 0.14
CA ILE A 46 -4.22 -16.79 -0.06
C ILE A 46 -4.58 -16.96 -1.53
N ARG A 47 -3.94 -16.18 -2.42
CA ARG A 47 -4.17 -16.29 -3.87
C ARG A 47 -3.75 -17.66 -4.40
N LYS A 48 -2.61 -18.19 -3.93
CA LYS A 48 -2.18 -19.54 -4.29
C LYS A 48 -3.16 -20.61 -3.79
N LEU A 49 -3.71 -20.44 -2.58
CA LEU A 49 -4.72 -21.33 -2.04
C LEU A 49 -6.00 -21.31 -2.88
N ILE A 50 -6.56 -20.12 -3.15
CA ILE A 50 -7.74 -19.98 -4.03
C ILE A 50 -7.47 -20.60 -5.41
N ALA A 51 -6.30 -20.31 -6.01
CA ALA A 51 -5.90 -20.89 -7.28
C ALA A 51 -5.83 -22.43 -7.25
N SER A 52 -5.29 -23.03 -6.19
CA SER A 52 -5.23 -24.49 -6.06
C SER A 52 -6.59 -25.16 -5.92
N ILE A 53 -7.57 -24.44 -5.34
CA ILE A 53 -8.95 -24.93 -5.23
C ILE A 53 -9.67 -24.80 -6.57
N LEU A 54 -9.41 -23.73 -7.33
CA LEU A 54 -9.90 -23.61 -8.70
C LEU A 54 -9.29 -24.68 -9.62
N GLU A 55 -8.02 -25.04 -9.42
CA GLU A 55 -7.32 -26.12 -10.15
C GLU A 55 -7.81 -27.53 -9.80
N SER A 56 -8.59 -27.73 -8.72
CA SER A 56 -9.10 -29.06 -8.37
C SER A 56 -10.28 -29.51 -9.25
N ARG A 57 -10.65 -28.70 -10.23
CA ARG A 57 -11.65 -28.95 -11.27
C ARG A 57 -11.12 -28.48 -12.62
N ASP A 58 -11.84 -28.80 -13.68
CA ASP A 58 -11.54 -28.28 -15.01
C ASP A 58 -11.71 -26.76 -15.03
N LEU A 59 -10.63 -26.05 -15.35
CA LEU A 59 -10.67 -24.61 -15.54
C LEU A 59 -11.38 -24.28 -16.86
N PRO A 60 -12.00 -23.09 -16.98
CA PRO A 60 -12.49 -22.60 -18.25
C PRO A 60 -11.45 -22.73 -19.37
N GLU A 61 -11.87 -23.02 -20.59
CA GLU A 61 -10.95 -23.13 -21.72
C GLU A 61 -10.15 -21.83 -21.94
N PRO A 62 -8.86 -21.90 -22.31
CA PRO A 62 -8.05 -20.71 -22.55
C PRO A 62 -8.50 -19.98 -23.81
N ALA A 63 -8.48 -18.65 -23.77
CA ALA A 63 -8.41 -17.90 -25.01
C ALA A 63 -7.08 -18.19 -25.74
N GLN A 64 -7.14 -18.36 -27.06
CA GLN A 64 -5.94 -18.55 -27.85
C GLN A 64 -5.15 -17.25 -27.95
N LEU A 65 -3.82 -17.35 -27.99
CA LEU A 65 -2.96 -16.18 -28.14
C LEU A 65 -3.26 -15.49 -29.48
N GLY A 66 -3.50 -14.18 -29.44
CA GLY A 66 -3.89 -13.40 -30.61
C GLY A 66 -5.40 -13.21 -30.78
N GLN A 67 -6.24 -13.95 -30.05
CA GLN A 67 -7.71 -13.80 -30.06
C GLN A 67 -8.24 -12.90 -28.94
N PHE A 68 -7.34 -12.29 -28.18
CA PHE A 68 -7.67 -11.36 -27.12
C PHE A 68 -6.58 -10.30 -26.95
N GLU A 69 -6.99 -9.13 -26.46
CA GLU A 69 -6.12 -8.03 -26.10
C GLU A 69 -6.32 -7.70 -24.61
N ILE A 70 -5.23 -7.60 -23.85
CA ILE A 70 -5.27 -7.00 -22.52
C ILE A 70 -5.09 -5.51 -22.66
N VAL A 71 -6.17 -4.76 -22.39
CA VAL A 71 -6.25 -3.32 -22.67
C VAL A 71 -5.33 -2.50 -21.75
N PRO A 72 -5.26 -2.75 -20.42
CA PRO A 72 -4.40 -1.94 -19.57
C PRO A 72 -2.91 -2.23 -19.82
N PRO A 73 -2.06 -1.19 -19.93
CA PRO A 73 -0.63 -1.36 -20.13
C PRO A 73 -0.03 -2.16 -18.95
N LYS A 74 0.93 -3.04 -19.27
CA LYS A 74 1.58 -3.94 -18.29
C LYS A 74 0.57 -4.79 -17.49
N ARG A 75 -0.67 -4.95 -17.99
CA ARG A 75 -1.77 -5.67 -17.33
C ARG A 75 -2.15 -5.08 -15.96
N LYS A 76 -1.94 -3.77 -15.74
CA LYS A 76 -2.33 -3.11 -14.48
C LYS A 76 -3.84 -3.23 -14.26
N GLY A 77 -4.25 -3.52 -13.03
CA GLY A 77 -5.66 -3.66 -12.66
C GLY A 77 -6.31 -5.01 -13.03
N VAL A 78 -5.72 -5.78 -13.96
CA VAL A 78 -6.21 -7.10 -14.35
C VAL A 78 -6.04 -8.10 -13.19
N PRO A 79 -7.08 -8.88 -12.84
CA PRO A 79 -6.98 -9.86 -11.75
C PRO A 79 -5.88 -10.88 -12.00
N LYS A 80 -5.17 -11.28 -10.93
CA LYS A 80 -4.04 -12.21 -11.03
C LYS A 80 -4.47 -13.63 -11.39
N ILE A 81 -5.68 -14.02 -11.01
CA ILE A 81 -6.33 -15.26 -11.45
C ILE A 81 -7.20 -14.89 -12.66
N THR A 82 -6.54 -14.57 -13.78
CA THR A 82 -7.19 -14.03 -15.00
C THR A 82 -8.14 -15.04 -15.63
N ARG A 83 -7.83 -16.35 -15.57
CA ARG A 83 -8.68 -17.40 -16.16
C ARG A 83 -10.10 -17.43 -15.61
N GLU A 84 -10.22 -17.16 -14.31
CA GLU A 84 -11.49 -17.07 -13.60
C GLU A 84 -11.80 -15.61 -13.23
N PHE A 85 -11.05 -14.65 -13.76
CA PHE A 85 -11.27 -13.22 -13.49
C PHE A 85 -11.50 -12.86 -12.00
N VAL A 86 -10.75 -13.52 -11.12
CA VAL A 86 -10.86 -13.42 -9.65
C VAL A 86 -9.73 -12.57 -9.08
N ASP A 87 -10.10 -11.66 -8.18
CA ASP A 87 -9.17 -10.95 -7.29
C ASP A 87 -9.43 -11.36 -5.84
N THR A 88 -8.36 -11.53 -5.06
CA THR A 88 -8.44 -12.16 -3.72
C THR A 88 -8.09 -11.20 -2.61
N TYR A 89 -8.86 -11.22 -1.53
CA TYR A 89 -8.72 -10.33 -0.37
C TYR A 89 -8.72 -11.15 0.92
N ILE A 90 -7.94 -10.71 1.91
CA ILE A 90 -7.96 -11.29 3.26
C ILE A 90 -8.75 -10.36 4.16
N VAL A 91 -9.71 -10.91 4.90
CA VAL A 91 -10.49 -10.20 5.93
C VAL A 91 -10.15 -10.79 7.29
N THR A 92 -9.76 -9.95 8.23
CA THR A 92 -9.43 -10.35 9.61
C THR A 92 -10.47 -9.77 10.57
N SER A 93 -10.07 -9.30 11.76
CA SER A 93 -10.94 -8.66 12.74
C SER A 93 -10.93 -7.13 12.62
N GLY A 94 -11.83 -6.45 13.32
CA GLY A 94 -11.94 -4.99 13.36
C GLY A 94 -13.39 -4.52 13.29
N THR A 95 -13.59 -3.20 13.25
CA THR A 95 -14.93 -2.59 13.12
C THR A 95 -15.37 -2.45 11.66
N SER A 96 -14.41 -2.27 10.75
CA SER A 96 -14.64 -2.18 9.32
C SER A 96 -13.46 -2.74 8.53
N TYR A 97 -13.77 -3.25 7.34
CA TYR A 97 -12.79 -3.67 6.35
C TYR A 97 -12.62 -2.58 5.29
N ASN A 98 -11.39 -2.12 5.09
CA ASN A 98 -11.07 -1.13 4.06
C ASN A 98 -10.59 -1.83 2.78
N LEU A 99 -11.54 -2.13 1.88
CA LEU A 99 -11.24 -2.68 0.57
C LEU A 99 -10.46 -1.65 -0.25
N GLN A 100 -9.31 -2.07 -0.79
CA GLN A 100 -8.48 -1.27 -1.68
C GLN A 100 -8.33 -2.00 -3.02
N VAL A 101 -8.82 -1.39 -4.08
CA VAL A 101 -8.70 -1.91 -5.44
C VAL A 101 -7.70 -1.07 -6.20
N TRP A 102 -6.67 -1.71 -6.74
CA TRP A 102 -5.55 -1.04 -7.40
C TRP A 102 -5.70 -1.02 -8.91
N ASN A 103 -5.45 0.15 -9.51
CA ASN A 103 -5.31 0.37 -10.95
C ASN A 103 -6.54 -0.02 -11.80
N ARG A 104 -7.73 -0.05 -11.20
CA ARG A 104 -9.02 -0.10 -11.90
C ARG A 104 -10.08 0.65 -11.11
N ILE A 105 -11.10 1.16 -11.80
CA ILE A 105 -12.30 1.75 -11.19
C ILE A 105 -13.35 0.64 -11.11
N PRO A 106 -13.64 0.07 -9.94
CA PRO A 106 -14.64 -0.99 -9.82
C PRO A 106 -16.04 -0.48 -10.21
N ALA A 107 -16.93 -1.39 -10.62
CA ALA A 107 -18.29 -1.06 -11.07
C ALA A 107 -18.35 -0.07 -12.25
N SER A 108 -17.30 -0.07 -13.08
CA SER A 108 -17.25 0.71 -14.31
C SER A 108 -17.18 -0.21 -15.53
N ASN A 109 -17.59 0.33 -16.67
CA ASN A 109 -17.50 -0.33 -17.96
C ASN A 109 -16.09 -0.27 -18.58
N MET A 110 -15.08 0.10 -17.80
CA MET A 110 -13.69 0.15 -18.27
C MET A 110 -13.21 -1.26 -18.64
N LEU A 111 -12.79 -1.42 -19.90
CA LEU A 111 -12.36 -2.69 -20.45
C LEU A 111 -11.02 -3.13 -19.87
N LEU A 112 -10.94 -4.40 -19.47
CA LEU A 112 -9.72 -5.05 -19.02
C LEU A 112 -9.20 -6.04 -20.06
N ILE A 113 -10.09 -6.78 -20.70
CA ILE A 113 -9.78 -7.71 -21.80
C ILE A 113 -10.80 -7.51 -22.92
N LYS A 114 -10.35 -7.43 -24.16
CA LYS A 114 -11.18 -7.48 -25.37
C LYS A 114 -10.92 -8.79 -26.10
N TYR A 115 -11.96 -9.35 -26.71
CA TYR A 115 -11.89 -10.54 -27.55
C TYR A 115 -12.19 -10.18 -29.00
N ASP A 116 -11.64 -10.94 -29.94
CA ASP A 116 -11.91 -10.77 -31.38
C ASP A 116 -13.40 -11.00 -31.73
N SER A 117 -14.11 -11.77 -30.89
CA SER A 117 -15.56 -11.96 -31.00
C SER A 117 -16.38 -10.67 -30.77
N GLY A 118 -15.74 -9.60 -30.29
CA GLY A 118 -16.39 -8.36 -29.86
C GLY A 118 -16.84 -8.39 -28.40
N GLU A 119 -16.74 -9.53 -27.72
CA GLU A 119 -16.99 -9.64 -26.28
C GLU A 119 -15.84 -9.00 -25.47
N SER A 120 -16.10 -8.72 -24.18
CA SER A 120 -15.10 -8.12 -23.31
C SER A 120 -15.29 -8.51 -21.85
N LEU A 121 -14.21 -8.47 -21.08
CA LEU A 121 -14.25 -8.45 -19.62
C LEU A 121 -13.90 -7.03 -19.14
N GLN A 122 -14.78 -6.47 -18.33
CA GLN A 122 -14.75 -5.12 -17.81
C GLN A 122 -14.39 -5.11 -16.32
N CYS A 123 -14.24 -3.93 -15.74
CA CYS A 123 -13.94 -3.81 -14.31
C CYS A 123 -15.07 -4.33 -13.42
N ASP A 124 -16.33 -4.31 -13.88
CA ASP A 124 -17.48 -4.83 -13.15
C ASP A 124 -17.60 -6.36 -13.18
N ASP A 125 -17.00 -7.04 -14.16
CA ASP A 125 -17.03 -8.51 -14.23
C ASP A 125 -16.08 -9.17 -13.20
N VAL A 126 -15.21 -8.39 -12.55
CA VAL A 126 -14.19 -8.93 -11.64
C VAL A 126 -14.85 -9.51 -10.38
N ARG A 127 -14.57 -10.76 -10.08
CA ARG A 127 -15.10 -11.45 -8.89
C ARG A 127 -14.17 -11.24 -7.70
N PHE A 128 -14.60 -10.50 -6.68
CA PHE A 128 -13.81 -10.26 -5.48
C PHE A 128 -14.05 -11.40 -4.49
N VAL A 129 -13.04 -12.22 -4.28
CA VAL A 129 -13.05 -13.34 -3.33
C VAL A 129 -12.40 -12.90 -2.03
N PHE A 130 -13.22 -12.59 -1.04
CA PHE A 130 -12.79 -12.28 0.32
C PHE A 130 -12.70 -13.56 1.13
N VAL A 131 -11.53 -13.84 1.68
CA VAL A 131 -11.32 -14.97 2.58
C VAL A 131 -11.19 -14.43 3.99
N ARG A 132 -12.15 -14.75 4.84
CA ARG A 132 -12.16 -14.35 6.23
C ARG A 132 -11.37 -15.35 7.07
N ILE A 133 -10.43 -14.84 7.85
CA ILE A 133 -9.58 -15.64 8.72
C ILE A 133 -9.96 -15.38 10.18
N ASP A 134 -10.27 -16.44 10.91
CA ASP A 134 -10.28 -16.40 12.38
C ASP A 134 -8.83 -16.44 12.85
N VAL A 135 -8.30 -15.28 13.24
CA VAL A 135 -6.90 -15.12 13.65
C VAL A 135 -6.59 -15.91 14.92
N SER A 136 -7.57 -16.08 15.82
CA SER A 136 -7.38 -16.80 17.08
C SER A 136 -7.21 -18.31 16.87
N LYS A 137 -7.96 -18.86 15.91
CA LYS A 137 -7.93 -20.29 15.55
C LYS A 137 -7.00 -20.59 14.38
N SER A 138 -6.50 -19.56 13.68
CA SER A 138 -5.74 -19.68 12.43
C SER A 138 -6.44 -20.54 11.38
N ILE A 139 -7.75 -20.33 11.21
CA ILE A 139 -8.57 -21.04 10.21
C ILE A 139 -9.33 -20.06 9.32
N ILE A 140 -9.68 -20.51 8.12
CA ILE A 140 -10.63 -19.81 7.26
C ILE A 140 -12.03 -19.99 7.85
N SER A 141 -12.67 -18.89 8.24
CA SER A 141 -14.00 -18.93 8.84
C SER A 141 -15.11 -18.75 7.82
N SER A 142 -14.88 -18.01 6.74
CA SER A 142 -15.88 -17.72 5.70
C SER A 142 -15.23 -17.29 4.39
N VAL A 143 -15.95 -17.45 3.28
CA VAL A 143 -15.53 -16.94 1.97
C VAL A 143 -16.68 -16.16 1.34
N PHE A 144 -16.40 -14.99 0.78
CA PHE A 144 -17.39 -14.13 0.12
C PHE A 144 -16.95 -13.91 -1.31
N ILE A 145 -17.85 -14.13 -2.25
CA ILE A 145 -17.64 -13.83 -3.66
C ILE A 145 -18.56 -12.66 -3.97
N LEU A 146 -18.00 -11.46 -4.09
CA LEU A 146 -18.76 -10.24 -4.31
C LEU A 146 -18.42 -9.62 -5.65
N THR A 147 -19.42 -9.07 -6.31
CA THR A 147 -19.24 -8.23 -7.51
C THR A 147 -19.06 -6.76 -7.11
N PRO A 148 -18.37 -5.94 -7.92
CA PRO A 148 -18.24 -4.51 -7.68
C PRO A 148 -19.60 -3.80 -7.63
N ALA A 149 -20.51 -4.09 -8.57
CA ALA A 149 -21.88 -3.57 -8.56
C ALA A 149 -22.62 -3.87 -7.24
N TYR A 150 -22.55 -5.11 -6.75
CA TYR A 150 -23.15 -5.47 -5.45
C TYR A 150 -22.54 -4.66 -4.30
N ILE A 151 -21.22 -4.48 -4.29
CA ILE A 151 -20.53 -3.69 -3.25
C ILE A 151 -20.99 -2.23 -3.29
N GLU A 152 -21.12 -1.63 -4.48
CA GLU A 152 -21.63 -0.26 -4.60
C GLU A 152 -23.08 -0.13 -4.13
N ALA A 153 -23.93 -1.08 -4.51
CA ALA A 153 -25.34 -1.09 -4.11
C ALA A 153 -25.52 -1.19 -2.60
N LYS A 154 -24.69 -2.00 -1.91
CA LYS A 154 -24.79 -2.22 -0.45
C LYS A 154 -24.03 -1.22 0.40
N PHE A 155 -22.85 -0.78 -0.03
CA PHE A 155 -21.92 -0.02 0.82
C PHE A 155 -21.58 1.37 0.26
N GLY A 156 -22.21 1.75 -0.85
CA GLY A 156 -21.99 3.00 -1.56
C GLY A 156 -20.82 2.94 -2.54
N LYS A 157 -20.72 3.96 -3.39
CA LYS A 157 -19.71 4.03 -4.47
C LYS A 157 -18.28 3.89 -3.97
N PHE A 158 -17.41 3.37 -4.82
CA PHE A 158 -15.97 3.41 -4.55
C PHE A 158 -15.46 4.86 -4.50
N GLY A 159 -14.53 5.13 -3.59
CA GLY A 159 -13.87 6.43 -3.50
C GLY A 159 -13.09 6.75 -4.78
N LYS A 160 -12.93 8.05 -5.07
CA LYS A 160 -12.21 8.52 -6.27
C LYS A 160 -10.78 7.93 -6.31
N PRO A 161 -10.25 7.62 -7.52
CA PRO A 161 -8.86 7.21 -7.69
C PRO A 161 -7.90 8.16 -6.98
N THR A 162 -7.10 7.61 -6.08
CA THR A 162 -6.02 8.34 -5.42
C THR A 162 -4.69 7.86 -5.98
N ILE A 163 -3.93 8.78 -6.59
CA ILE A 163 -2.60 8.50 -7.14
C ILE A 163 -1.63 8.18 -6.00
N LYS A 164 -0.73 7.23 -6.28
CA LYS A 164 0.32 6.75 -5.40
C LYS A 164 1.65 6.81 -6.13
N HIS A 165 2.51 7.74 -5.72
CA HIS A 165 3.89 7.81 -6.18
C HIS A 165 4.78 6.89 -5.35
N GLN A 166 5.75 6.28 -6.01
CA GLN A 166 6.68 5.34 -5.37
C GLN A 166 8.11 5.57 -5.86
N LEU A 167 9.05 5.35 -4.95
CA LEU A 167 10.48 5.34 -5.22
C LEU A 167 11.02 3.92 -5.12
N LEU A 168 12.07 3.61 -5.88
CA LEU A 168 12.82 2.37 -5.80
C LEU A 168 14.26 2.66 -5.40
N ILE A 169 14.75 2.01 -4.34
CA ILE A 169 16.18 2.01 -3.99
C ILE A 169 16.82 0.70 -4.43
N SER A 170 17.99 0.81 -5.07
CA SER A 170 18.77 -0.37 -5.48
C SER A 170 19.45 -1.04 -4.27
N SER A 171 19.67 -2.35 -4.35
CA SER A 171 20.43 -3.06 -3.30
C SER A 171 21.86 -2.52 -3.14
N LYS A 172 22.47 -2.04 -4.23
CA LYS A 172 23.80 -1.41 -4.20
C LYS A 172 23.78 -0.14 -3.34
N ALA A 173 22.85 0.77 -3.60
CA ALA A 173 22.68 2.00 -2.81
C ALA A 173 22.39 1.70 -1.33
N ARG A 174 21.56 0.69 -1.03
CA ARG A 174 21.34 0.25 0.36
C ARG A 174 22.63 -0.23 1.02
N ASN A 175 23.40 -1.08 0.35
CA ASN A 175 24.64 -1.61 0.89
C ASN A 175 25.69 -0.52 1.11
N GLU A 176 25.74 0.49 0.24
CA GLU A 176 26.60 1.67 0.42
C GLU A 176 26.23 2.49 1.66
N ILE A 177 24.95 2.52 2.05
CA ILE A 177 24.51 3.16 3.30
C ILE A 177 24.91 2.29 4.50
N TYR A 178 24.65 0.98 4.42
CA TYR A 178 24.96 0.04 5.50
C TYR A 178 26.46 -0.10 5.80
N SER A 179 27.32 0.18 4.83
CA SER A 179 28.77 0.15 5.00
C SER A 179 29.36 1.44 5.60
N ARG A 180 28.57 2.52 5.75
CA ARG A 180 29.01 3.74 6.43
C ARG A 180 29.09 3.48 7.92
N GLU A 181 30.03 4.14 8.59
CA GLU A 181 30.22 4.04 10.04
C GLU A 181 28.96 4.45 10.80
N ASP A 182 28.35 5.57 10.42
CA ASP A 182 27.11 6.09 11.03
C ASP A 182 25.84 5.47 10.45
N LYS A 183 25.95 4.67 9.37
CA LYS A 183 24.85 4.10 8.59
C LYS A 183 23.81 5.13 8.11
N ILE A 184 24.21 6.40 7.99
CA ILE A 184 23.35 7.51 7.63
C ILE A 184 23.86 8.17 6.35
N LEU A 185 22.99 8.30 5.36
CA LEU A 185 23.22 9.14 4.18
C LEU A 185 22.40 10.42 4.33
N SER A 186 23.08 11.56 4.34
CA SER A 186 22.45 12.87 4.49
C SER A 186 22.88 13.82 3.37
N PHE A 187 21.94 14.57 2.83
CA PHE A 187 22.18 15.69 1.92
C PHE A 187 22.00 17.02 2.65
N PRO A 188 22.61 18.12 2.17
CA PRO A 188 22.28 19.46 2.65
C PRO A 188 20.81 19.80 2.38
N ASP A 189 20.24 20.71 3.19
CA ASP A 189 18.94 21.31 2.91
C ASP A 189 18.91 22.01 1.54
N SER A 190 17.72 22.22 0.99
CA SER A 190 17.57 22.95 -0.27
C SER A 190 18.17 24.35 -0.18
N LYS A 191 18.63 24.89 -1.30
CA LYS A 191 19.21 26.26 -1.34
C LYS A 191 18.28 27.32 -0.77
N LYS A 192 16.98 27.10 -0.88
CA LYS A 192 15.94 27.99 -0.37
C LYS A 192 15.88 28.01 1.16
N LEU A 193 16.17 26.87 1.79
CA LEU A 193 16.14 26.70 3.24
C LEU A 193 17.51 26.98 3.90
N SER A 194 18.61 26.66 3.22
CA SER A 194 19.95 26.52 3.82
C SER A 194 20.46 27.66 4.71
N TYR A 195 20.01 28.91 4.52
CA TYR A 195 20.43 30.08 5.30
C TYR A 195 19.38 30.61 6.28
N HIS A 196 18.19 30.02 6.30
CA HIS A 196 17.04 30.56 7.02
C HIS A 196 16.51 29.63 8.11
N ILE A 197 17.12 28.46 8.28
CA ILE A 197 16.71 27.40 9.20
C ILE A 197 17.61 27.34 10.45
N LEU A 198 17.18 26.56 11.44
CA LEU A 198 17.88 26.36 12.71
C LEU A 198 18.96 25.27 12.60
N HIS A 199 20.16 25.61 13.02
CA HIS A 199 21.28 24.67 13.17
C HIS A 199 21.49 24.22 14.62
N ASP A 200 21.02 25.02 15.58
CA ASP A 200 21.02 24.70 17.00
C ASP A 200 19.61 24.34 17.48
N TYR A 201 19.55 23.43 18.45
CA TYR A 201 18.29 22.98 19.00
C TYR A 201 17.60 24.06 19.84
N ASN A 202 16.37 24.38 19.45
CA ASN A 202 15.39 25.08 20.27
C ASN A 202 14.10 24.25 20.24
N PRO A 203 13.44 23.97 21.37
CA PRO A 203 12.21 23.17 21.39
C PRO A 203 11.11 23.72 20.45
N PRO A 204 10.28 22.87 19.85
CA PRO A 204 9.18 23.31 19.00
C PRO A 204 8.23 24.25 19.74
N LYS A 205 7.91 25.40 19.15
CA LYS A 205 6.98 26.38 19.71
C LYS A 205 5.53 26.14 19.32
N SER A 206 5.32 25.44 18.22
CA SER A 206 4.01 25.16 17.61
C SER A 206 3.77 23.66 17.49
N GLY A 207 2.51 23.27 17.30
CA GLY A 207 2.14 21.88 17.10
C GLY A 207 2.64 21.33 15.76
N MET A 208 2.82 20.01 15.66
CA MET A 208 3.36 19.36 14.46
C MET A 208 2.54 19.59 13.18
N VAL A 209 1.25 19.89 13.32
CA VAL A 209 0.28 20.07 12.22
C VAL A 209 0.14 21.52 11.75
N GLU A 210 0.80 22.47 12.44
CA GLU A 210 0.77 23.89 12.11
C GLU A 210 1.56 24.16 10.81
N GLU A 211 1.28 25.29 10.17
CA GLU A 211 2.08 25.73 9.01
C GLU A 211 3.55 25.93 9.40
N PRO A 212 4.50 25.56 8.53
CA PRO A 212 5.92 25.75 8.81
C PRO A 212 6.29 27.23 8.77
N VAL A 213 7.12 27.65 9.73
CA VAL A 213 7.82 28.93 9.70
C VAL A 213 9.27 28.62 9.39
N ILE A 214 9.81 29.15 8.29
CA ILE A 214 11.16 28.79 7.78
C ILE A 214 12.23 28.93 8.89
N ARG A 215 12.16 29.99 9.69
CA ARG A 215 13.09 30.28 10.81
C ARG A 215 13.00 29.33 12.00
N GLU A 216 12.04 28.43 12.00
CA GLU A 216 11.81 27.43 13.04
C GLU A 216 12.00 26.00 12.55
N LEU A 217 12.30 25.82 11.27
CA LEU A 217 12.66 24.54 10.69
C LEU A 217 14.04 24.12 11.19
N TYR A 218 14.19 22.87 11.61
CA TYR A 218 15.51 22.30 11.87
C TYR A 218 16.20 21.92 10.57
N SER A 219 17.49 22.22 10.47
CA SER A 219 18.34 21.74 9.38
C SER A 219 18.44 20.22 9.36
N ILE A 220 18.68 19.63 8.18
CA ILE A 220 18.98 18.19 8.06
C ILE A 220 20.16 17.80 8.94
N GLY A 221 21.17 18.67 9.08
CA GLY A 221 22.29 18.46 9.99
C GLY A 221 21.84 18.29 11.44
N LEU A 222 20.95 19.17 11.92
CA LEU A 222 20.41 19.07 13.27
C LEU A 222 19.52 17.82 13.46
N ILE A 223 18.67 17.52 12.48
CA ILE A 223 17.80 16.31 12.51
C ILE A 223 18.65 15.04 12.52
N LYS A 224 19.79 15.03 11.80
CA LYS A 224 20.72 13.90 11.82
C LYS A 224 21.21 13.61 13.24
N GLU A 225 21.64 14.65 13.95
CA GLU A 225 22.16 14.52 15.33
C GLU A 225 21.05 14.17 16.33
N MET A 226 19.91 14.83 16.24
CA MET A 226 18.83 14.68 17.20
C MET A 226 18.04 13.38 17.02
N VAL A 227 17.85 12.96 15.78
CA VAL A 227 16.91 11.90 15.40
C VAL A 227 17.64 10.73 14.75
N ALA A 228 18.27 10.92 13.59
CA ALA A 228 18.75 9.80 12.79
C ALA A 228 19.75 8.91 13.55
N LYS A 229 20.74 9.52 14.21
CA LYS A 229 21.73 8.76 15.01
C LYS A 229 21.09 7.90 16.10
N LYS A 230 19.99 8.36 16.71
CA LYS A 230 19.31 7.66 17.81
C LYS A 230 18.32 6.59 17.34
N LEU A 231 17.88 6.69 16.08
CA LEU A 231 17.00 5.71 15.45
C LEU A 231 17.75 4.47 14.95
N ILE A 232 19.04 4.59 14.59
CA ILE A 232 19.84 3.42 14.19
C ILE A 232 19.85 2.37 15.30
N GLY A 233 19.54 1.12 14.95
CA GLY A 233 19.49 -0.01 15.89
C GLY A 233 18.17 -0.14 16.65
N GLN A 234 17.24 0.83 16.53
CA GLN A 234 15.91 0.71 17.14
C GLN A 234 15.05 -0.30 16.38
N LYS A 235 14.21 -1.03 17.12
CA LYS A 235 13.24 -1.97 16.56
C LYS A 235 11.88 -1.30 16.42
N LEU A 236 11.27 -1.41 15.24
CA LEU A 236 9.88 -1.02 15.02
C LEU A 236 8.97 -2.25 15.22
N ASP A 237 8.61 -2.54 16.47
CA ASP A 237 7.89 -3.75 16.87
C ASP A 237 6.40 -3.70 16.44
N ALA A 238 6.16 -3.98 15.16
CA ALA A 238 4.82 -4.02 14.60
C ALA A 238 4.74 -4.86 13.33
N ALA A 239 3.84 -5.85 13.34
CA ALA A 239 3.67 -6.79 12.22
C ALA A 239 3.33 -6.08 10.88
N ALA A 240 2.52 -5.02 10.91
CA ALA A 240 2.12 -4.28 9.70
C ALA A 240 3.00 -3.06 9.43
N THR A 241 3.44 -2.85 8.17
CA THR A 241 4.24 -1.67 7.78
C THR A 241 3.56 -0.34 8.11
N LYS A 242 2.22 -0.25 8.06
CA LYS A 242 1.49 0.96 8.48
C LYS A 242 1.80 1.29 9.94
N ASN A 243 1.68 0.30 10.82
CA ASN A 243 1.90 0.48 12.25
C ASN A 243 3.37 0.81 12.55
N ARG A 244 4.31 0.26 11.77
CA ARG A 244 5.73 0.64 11.83
C ARG A 244 5.97 2.07 11.37
N GLY A 245 5.27 2.54 10.34
CA GLY A 245 5.29 3.94 9.91
C GLY A 245 4.84 4.87 11.05
N GLN A 246 3.72 4.54 11.69
CA GLN A 246 3.22 5.29 12.85
C GLN A 246 4.19 5.26 14.04
N ALA A 247 4.83 4.12 14.30
CA ALA A 247 5.83 4.00 15.35
C ALA A 247 7.07 4.86 15.06
N LEU A 248 7.57 4.85 13.81
CA LEU A 248 8.70 5.68 13.39
C LEU A 248 8.36 7.18 13.49
N GLU A 249 7.16 7.59 13.07
CA GLU A 249 6.68 8.96 13.15
C GLU A 249 6.62 9.44 14.60
N ARG A 250 6.06 8.60 15.51
CA ARG A 250 6.03 8.87 16.95
C ARG A 250 7.44 9.03 17.54
N MET A 251 8.34 8.10 17.28
CA MET A 251 9.73 8.19 17.76
C MET A 251 10.42 9.45 17.23
N THR A 252 10.16 9.82 15.98
CA THR A 252 10.70 11.04 15.38
C THR A 252 10.20 12.28 16.11
N LEU A 253 8.89 12.38 16.37
CA LEU A 253 8.28 13.49 17.11
C LEU A 253 8.85 13.62 18.53
N GLU A 254 8.95 12.51 19.26
CA GLU A 254 9.51 12.49 20.62
C GLU A 254 10.98 12.95 20.62
N LEU A 255 11.78 12.50 19.64
CA LEU A 255 13.18 12.90 19.50
C LEU A 255 13.38 14.37 19.09
N LEU A 256 12.41 14.95 18.37
CA LEU A 256 12.37 16.38 18.03
C LEU A 256 11.86 17.25 19.19
N GLY A 257 11.40 16.65 20.30
CA GLY A 257 10.95 17.36 21.49
C GLY A 257 9.46 17.68 21.53
N TYR A 258 8.64 17.06 20.68
CA TYR A 258 7.19 17.18 20.76
C TYR A 258 6.63 16.30 21.88
N LYS A 259 5.58 16.79 22.54
CA LYS A 259 4.80 16.00 23.50
C LYS A 259 3.72 15.24 22.72
N VAL A 260 3.89 13.94 22.56
CA VAL A 260 2.92 13.06 21.89
C VAL A 260 2.02 12.42 22.94
N GLN A 261 0.72 12.68 22.90
CA GLN A 261 -0.25 11.97 23.73
C GLN A 261 -0.73 10.70 23.00
N GLU A 262 -1.15 9.68 23.76
CA GLU A 262 -1.63 8.41 23.18
C GLU A 262 -2.86 8.58 22.27
N ASN A 263 -3.63 9.65 22.47
CA ASN A 263 -4.83 9.99 21.69
C ASN A 263 -4.54 10.93 20.51
N ASP A 264 -3.31 11.43 20.35
CA ASP A 264 -2.96 12.26 19.21
C ASP A 264 -2.94 11.38 17.96
N LEU A 265 -4.05 11.40 17.24
CA LEU A 265 -4.16 10.80 15.92
C LEU A 265 -3.14 11.48 15.00
N LEU A 266 -2.22 10.69 14.44
CA LEU A 266 -1.33 11.14 13.38
C LEU A 266 -2.18 11.73 12.25
N PHE A 267 -1.96 13.00 11.96
CA PHE A 267 -2.86 13.90 11.21
C PHE A 267 -3.12 13.45 9.76
N GLY A 268 -2.29 12.52 9.24
CA GLY A 268 -2.42 11.97 7.89
C GLY A 268 -2.22 13.00 6.79
N GLY A 269 -1.55 14.11 7.12
CA GLY A 269 -1.20 15.20 6.20
C GLY A 269 0.08 14.91 5.43
N PHE A 270 0.39 15.80 4.48
CA PHE A 270 1.70 15.86 3.83
C PHE A 270 2.29 17.25 4.05
N PRO A 271 3.53 17.35 4.57
CA PRO A 271 4.32 16.25 5.11
C PRO A 271 3.79 15.73 6.46
N ASP A 272 4.25 14.55 6.88
CA ASP A 272 3.85 13.87 8.13
C ASP A 272 4.04 14.81 9.35
N ILE A 273 5.16 15.54 9.42
CA ILE A 273 5.43 16.59 10.42
C ILE A 273 5.45 17.95 9.70
N LYS A 274 4.27 18.55 9.56
CA LYS A 274 4.02 19.75 8.75
C LYS A 274 4.83 20.96 9.18
N ASN A 275 4.84 21.29 10.47
CA ASN A 275 5.54 22.50 10.95
C ASN A 275 7.07 22.40 10.82
N GLN A 276 7.59 21.18 10.63
CA GLN A 276 8.98 20.90 10.32
C GLN A 276 9.20 20.56 8.85
N LEU A 277 8.20 20.60 7.97
CA LEU A 277 8.35 20.23 6.56
C LEU A 277 9.07 18.87 6.37
N LEU A 278 8.76 17.89 7.23
CA LEU A 278 9.47 16.61 7.33
C LEU A 278 8.52 15.43 7.11
N GLU A 279 8.77 14.68 6.05
CA GLU A 279 8.09 13.42 5.72
C GLU A 279 8.88 12.24 6.30
N VAL A 280 8.18 11.29 6.93
CA VAL A 280 8.80 10.16 7.63
C VAL A 280 8.32 8.85 7.01
N LYS A 281 9.26 8.03 6.50
CA LYS A 281 8.93 6.79 5.80
C LYS A 281 9.74 5.60 6.30
N VAL A 282 9.05 4.49 6.50
CA VAL A 282 9.67 3.17 6.71
C VAL A 282 9.86 2.49 5.35
N GLN A 283 11.01 1.86 5.18
CA GLN A 283 11.36 1.09 3.99
C GLN A 283 11.76 -0.34 4.37
N ASP A 284 10.82 -1.28 4.27
CA ASP A 284 11.08 -2.71 4.49
C ASP A 284 11.46 -3.46 3.20
N SER A 285 11.04 -2.90 2.06
CA SER A 285 11.14 -3.50 0.75
C SER A 285 11.63 -2.45 -0.24
N PRO A 286 12.21 -2.81 -1.40
CA PRO A 286 12.85 -1.86 -2.31
C PRO A 286 12.03 -0.61 -2.67
N THR A 287 10.70 -0.66 -2.54
CA THR A 287 9.79 0.46 -2.75
C THR A 287 9.56 1.31 -1.49
N VAL A 288 9.64 2.63 -1.64
CA VAL A 288 9.12 3.63 -0.67
C VAL A 288 7.84 4.24 -1.24
N ASP A 289 6.76 4.31 -0.46
CA ASP A 289 5.48 4.93 -0.85
C ASP A 289 5.52 6.42 -0.47
N LEU A 290 5.41 7.30 -1.47
CA LEU A 290 5.35 8.76 -1.28
C LEU A 290 3.91 9.28 -1.14
N GLY A 291 2.91 8.44 -1.38
CA GLY A 291 1.52 8.87 -1.36
C GLY A 291 1.17 9.75 -2.56
N LYS A 292 0.47 10.86 -2.31
CA LYS A 292 -0.09 11.73 -3.36
C LYS A 292 0.96 12.62 -4.02
N PHE A 293 1.93 13.13 -3.26
CA PHE A 293 2.92 14.08 -3.74
C PHE A 293 4.21 13.37 -4.14
N SER A 294 4.94 13.94 -5.11
CA SER A 294 6.22 13.43 -5.56
C SER A 294 7.19 14.59 -5.78
N PRO A 295 8.46 14.47 -5.36
CA PRO A 295 9.51 15.40 -5.75
C PRO A 295 10.11 15.10 -7.13
N GLU A 296 9.47 14.25 -7.94
CA GLU A 296 9.82 14.08 -9.36
C GLU A 296 9.53 15.35 -10.16
N ASN A 297 8.43 16.03 -9.82
CA ASN A 297 8.03 17.30 -10.38
C ASN A 297 7.87 18.31 -9.25
N GLU A 298 8.20 19.56 -9.52
CA GLU A 298 8.01 20.63 -8.56
C GLU A 298 6.53 20.98 -8.45
N GLU A 299 5.95 20.80 -7.26
CA GLU A 299 4.57 21.14 -6.97
C GLU A 299 4.51 21.97 -5.67
N MET A 300 3.58 22.93 -5.61
CA MET A 300 3.38 23.74 -4.42
C MET A 300 2.84 22.91 -3.26
N VAL A 301 3.48 23.05 -2.09
CA VAL A 301 3.08 22.39 -0.83
C VAL A 301 2.59 23.40 0.20
N VAL A 302 3.31 24.52 0.37
CA VAL A 302 2.93 25.63 1.26
C VAL A 302 3.01 26.94 0.49
N GLU A 303 1.86 27.47 0.10
CA GLU A 303 1.77 28.68 -0.74
C GLU A 303 2.35 29.93 -0.06
N SER A 304 2.09 30.12 1.24
CA SER A 304 2.51 31.31 1.99
C SER A 304 4.03 31.49 2.05
N GLU A 305 4.77 30.38 2.09
CA GLU A 305 6.23 30.35 2.17
C GLU A 305 6.87 29.95 0.82
N ASN A 306 6.05 29.83 -0.24
CA ASN A 306 6.42 29.36 -1.58
C ASN A 306 7.09 27.97 -1.59
N LEU A 307 6.87 27.12 -0.58
CA LEU A 307 7.59 25.85 -0.41
C LEU A 307 7.01 24.77 -1.32
N THR A 308 7.87 24.01 -1.97
CA THR A 308 7.48 23.00 -2.96
C THR A 308 7.86 21.59 -2.52
N THR A 309 7.46 20.58 -3.30
CA THR A 309 7.86 19.17 -3.11
C THR A 309 9.37 18.98 -3.08
N PHE A 310 10.14 19.88 -3.69
CA PHE A 310 11.60 19.89 -3.66
C PHE A 310 12.17 20.28 -2.29
N ASP A 311 11.50 21.17 -1.56
CA ASP A 311 11.94 21.64 -0.24
C ASP A 311 11.60 20.66 0.89
N VAL A 312 10.59 19.81 0.69
CA VAL A 312 10.19 18.81 1.70
C VAL A 312 11.36 17.89 2.01
N ARG A 313 11.68 17.73 3.29
CA ARG A 313 12.73 16.83 3.76
C ARG A 313 12.15 15.46 4.04
N TYR A 314 12.91 14.42 3.77
CA TYR A 314 12.50 13.03 3.95
C TYR A 314 13.45 12.34 4.92
N LEU A 315 12.90 11.76 5.98
CA LEU A 315 13.56 10.78 6.83
C LEU A 315 13.07 9.39 6.43
N ILE A 316 13.92 8.64 5.74
CA ILE A 316 13.59 7.28 5.28
C ILE A 316 14.41 6.27 6.08
N ALA A 317 13.75 5.52 6.95
CA ALA A 317 14.36 4.45 7.74
C ALA A 317 14.40 3.14 6.94
N LEU A 318 15.61 2.65 6.67
CA LEU A 318 15.86 1.37 6.01
C LEU A 318 15.83 0.27 7.06
N THR A 319 14.75 -0.51 7.07
CA THR A 319 14.53 -1.56 8.05
C THR A 319 14.87 -2.93 7.49
N ASN A 320 15.35 -3.81 8.37
CA ASN A 320 15.48 -5.21 8.07
C ASN A 320 14.10 -5.88 8.15
N PRO A 321 13.60 -6.51 7.07
CA PRO A 321 12.27 -7.12 7.07
C PRO A 321 12.15 -8.39 7.93
N ASN A 322 13.25 -8.88 8.51
CA ASN A 322 13.26 -10.05 9.38
C ASN A 322 13.44 -9.68 10.85
N THR A 323 14.28 -8.70 11.16
CA THR A 323 14.52 -8.27 12.56
C THR A 323 13.72 -7.03 12.95
N GLU A 324 13.17 -6.31 11.98
CA GLU A 324 12.45 -5.04 12.14
C GLU A 324 13.30 -3.90 12.73
N ILE A 325 14.63 -4.09 12.71
CA ILE A 325 15.62 -3.12 13.17
C ILE A 325 15.90 -2.11 12.06
N ILE A 326 16.02 -0.83 12.43
CA ILE A 326 16.50 0.24 11.54
C ILE A 326 18.01 0.06 11.35
N GLU A 327 18.42 -0.35 10.15
CA GLU A 327 19.81 -0.64 9.80
C GLU A 327 20.48 0.51 9.03
N GLY A 328 19.71 1.46 8.54
CA GLY A 328 20.23 2.66 7.90
C GLY A 328 19.17 3.73 7.77
N ILE A 329 19.60 4.98 7.57
CA ILE A 329 18.70 6.12 7.41
C ILE A 329 19.17 6.99 6.24
N ILE A 330 18.18 7.52 5.51
CA ILE A 330 18.40 8.55 4.50
C ILE A 330 17.71 9.82 5.00
N LEU A 331 18.44 10.94 4.98
CA LEU A 331 17.93 12.29 5.21
C LEU A 331 18.22 13.15 3.99
N SER A 332 17.18 13.60 3.31
CA SER A 332 17.35 14.28 2.02
C SER A 332 16.23 15.29 1.80
N PRO A 333 16.50 16.48 1.20
CA PRO A 333 15.43 17.26 0.59
C PRO A 333 14.88 16.50 -0.63
N GLY A 334 13.66 16.85 -1.02
CA GLY A 334 12.95 16.21 -2.13
C GLY A 334 13.74 16.28 -3.44
N GLU A 335 14.34 17.44 -3.74
CA GLU A 335 15.12 17.64 -4.98
C GLU A 335 16.31 16.67 -5.13
N LYS A 336 16.81 16.10 -4.03
CA LYS A 336 17.94 15.17 -4.01
C LYS A 336 17.52 13.70 -4.00
N LEU A 337 16.24 13.38 -3.81
CA LEU A 337 15.80 11.98 -3.78
C LEU A 337 16.04 11.24 -5.09
N GLY A 338 15.94 11.94 -6.24
CA GLY A 338 16.23 11.37 -7.55
C GLY A 338 17.69 10.95 -7.78
N GLU A 339 18.63 11.43 -6.96
CA GLU A 339 20.04 11.02 -7.04
C GLU A 339 20.27 9.62 -6.44
N LEU A 340 19.37 9.17 -5.54
CA LEU A 340 19.48 7.92 -4.81
C LEU A 340 18.43 6.88 -5.20
N PHE A 341 17.23 7.35 -5.54
CA PHE A 341 16.08 6.54 -5.89
C PHE A 341 15.72 6.68 -7.36
N SER A 342 15.19 5.63 -7.95
CA SER A 342 14.48 5.71 -9.22
C SER A 342 12.99 5.94 -8.97
N TYR A 343 12.41 6.93 -9.63
CA TYR A 343 10.96 7.12 -9.65
C TYR A 343 10.28 6.00 -10.44
N VAL A 344 9.19 5.46 -9.89
CA VAL A 344 8.36 4.50 -10.62
C VAL A 344 7.52 5.29 -11.62
N SER A 345 7.96 5.30 -12.88
CA SER A 345 7.35 6.10 -13.95
C SER A 345 5.88 5.77 -14.25
N ASP A 346 5.43 4.55 -13.96
CA ASP A 346 4.02 4.22 -14.13
C ASP A 346 3.20 4.63 -12.89
N GLN A 347 2.40 5.67 -13.02
CA GLN A 347 1.41 6.03 -11.99
C GLN A 347 0.56 4.83 -11.62
N SER A 348 0.43 4.59 -10.31
CA SER A 348 -0.50 3.63 -9.76
C SER A 348 -1.54 4.38 -8.96
N TYR A 349 -2.78 3.88 -8.94
CA TYR A 349 -3.84 4.49 -8.16
C TYR A 349 -4.62 3.42 -7.41
N LYS A 350 -5.32 3.84 -6.37
CA LYS A 350 -6.25 2.99 -5.62
C LYS A 350 -7.63 3.63 -5.54
N CYS A 351 -8.64 2.78 -5.61
CA CYS A 351 -10.03 3.08 -5.25
C CYS A 351 -10.33 2.36 -3.94
N GLN A 352 -11.10 2.96 -3.05
CA GLN A 352 -11.33 2.41 -1.71
C GLN A 352 -12.81 2.33 -1.35
N ARG A 353 -13.18 1.32 -0.57
CA ARG A 353 -14.52 1.18 0.02
C ARG A 353 -14.43 0.58 1.41
N SER A 354 -15.01 1.25 2.40
CA SER A 354 -15.21 0.66 3.72
C SER A 354 -16.43 -0.26 3.71
N ILE A 355 -16.27 -1.49 4.22
CA ILE A 355 -17.31 -2.50 4.39
C ILE A 355 -17.40 -2.80 5.89
N PRO A 356 -18.58 -2.64 6.55
CA PRO A 356 -18.72 -2.90 7.98
C PRO A 356 -18.37 -4.35 8.34
N MET A 357 -17.70 -4.59 9.48
CA MET A 357 -17.37 -5.96 9.87
C MET A 357 -18.61 -6.80 10.18
N SER A 358 -19.68 -6.14 10.65
CA SER A 358 -20.99 -6.76 10.89
C SER A 358 -21.58 -7.45 9.65
N PHE A 359 -21.24 -7.00 8.43
CA PHE A 359 -21.62 -7.69 7.21
C PHE A 359 -20.94 -9.07 7.11
N PHE A 360 -19.64 -9.15 7.39
CA PHE A 360 -18.92 -10.42 7.38
C PHE A 360 -19.34 -11.31 8.55
N ASP A 361 -19.73 -10.75 9.70
CA ASP A 361 -20.18 -11.49 10.88
C ASP A 361 -21.48 -12.27 10.63
N LYS A 362 -22.41 -11.68 9.88
CA LYS A 362 -23.70 -12.30 9.52
C LYS A 362 -23.55 -13.65 8.81
N TYR A 363 -22.43 -13.86 8.11
CA TYR A 363 -22.19 -15.03 7.26
C TYR A 363 -21.07 -15.93 7.77
N ASN A 364 -20.74 -15.83 9.06
CA ASN A 364 -19.70 -16.66 9.65
C ASN A 364 -19.98 -18.17 9.43
N GLY A 365 -18.94 -18.93 9.08
CA GLY A 365 -19.03 -20.36 8.76
C GLY A 365 -19.60 -20.68 7.37
N ARG A 366 -19.81 -19.70 6.49
CA ARG A 366 -20.44 -19.90 5.17
C ARG A 366 -19.57 -19.43 4.02
N VAL A 367 -19.90 -19.94 2.83
CA VAL A 367 -19.48 -19.37 1.56
C VAL A 367 -20.70 -18.76 0.88
N VAL A 368 -20.58 -17.51 0.44
CA VAL A 368 -21.71 -16.75 -0.10
C VAL A 368 -21.32 -15.95 -1.33
N PHE A 369 -22.26 -15.85 -2.27
CA PHE A 369 -22.18 -14.98 -3.43
C PHE A 369 -23.21 -13.85 -3.30
N ASN A 370 -22.77 -12.59 -3.38
CA ASN A 370 -23.64 -11.38 -3.31
C ASN A 370 -24.86 -11.53 -2.35
N PRO A 371 -24.65 -11.83 -1.05
CA PRO A 371 -25.74 -12.24 -0.16
C PRO A 371 -26.63 -11.07 0.28
N GLU A 372 -27.82 -11.33 0.84
CA GLU A 372 -28.77 -10.25 1.19
C GLU A 372 -28.42 -9.39 2.41
#